data_AF-A0A5C4VKR1-F1
#
_entry.id   AF-A0A5C4VKR1-F1
#
_cell.length_a   1.000
_cell.length_b   1.000
_cell.length_c   1.000
_cell.angle_alpha   90.00
_cell.angle_beta   90.00
_cell.angle_gamma   90.00
#
_symmetry.space_group_name_H-M   'P 1'
#
loop_
_entity.id
_entity.type
_entity.pdbx_description
1 polymer ?
#
loop_
_entity_poly.entity_id
_entity_poly.type
_entity_poly.pdbx_seq_one_letter_code
_entity_poly.pdbx_strand_id
1 'polypeptide(L)'
;MTSLLRRAAAAALLVLAVAASAGCSSDDDGPDEPASSTPSPSPTTSPTPADRATTDATTTDGTTTDGATTGQPALPALVIRPGAIGDARVGMTRDEWSATGLFADGAAICEGELIHWRDDPDGTGLRVLTDEDATITQLWATRPGPVTDHGDLQVGSTYADLVAAFPTVTDPVDDGFDQSSVYPPGEEDGLPYLAFLLDAPAEDVAADTPIAAIAATGGEPAYFQFDC
;
A
#
# COMPACT_ATOMS: atom_id res chain seq x y z
N MET A 1 -36.13 21.50 -41.33
CA MET A 1 -35.35 21.16 -42.54
C MET A 1 -34.42 22.32 -42.88
N THR A 2 -33.20 22.30 -42.34
CA THR A 2 -32.04 23.14 -42.72
C THR A 2 -30.83 22.60 -41.95
N SER A 3 -29.99 21.78 -42.61
CA SER A 3 -28.57 22.03 -42.97
C SER A 3 -27.63 22.36 -41.78
N LEU A 4 -26.73 21.44 -41.38
CA LEU A 4 -25.39 21.13 -41.93
C LEU A 4 -24.27 21.99 -41.29
N LEU A 5 -23.24 21.33 -40.74
CA LEU A 5 -21.77 21.63 -40.79
C LEU A 5 -21.06 20.96 -39.58
N ARG A 6 -20.40 19.80 -39.72
CA ARG A 6 -19.00 19.59 -40.14
C ARG A 6 -17.97 20.53 -39.49
N ARG A 7 -17.17 20.00 -38.56
CA ARG A 7 -15.77 20.37 -38.25
C ARG A 7 -15.04 19.06 -37.89
N ALA A 8 -14.29 18.44 -38.82
CA ALA A 8 -12.92 18.75 -39.26
C ALA A 8 -11.87 18.46 -38.17
N ALA A 9 -11.17 17.35 -38.37
CA ALA A 9 -9.97 16.93 -37.66
C ALA A 9 -8.79 17.87 -37.96
N ALA A 10 -7.89 18.03 -36.99
CA ALA A 10 -6.54 18.51 -37.22
C ALA A 10 -5.57 17.64 -36.42
N ALA A 11 -4.86 16.77 -37.13
CA ALA A 11 -3.64 16.13 -36.66
C ALA A 11 -2.51 17.17 -36.69
N ALA A 12 -1.65 17.16 -35.67
CA ALA A 12 -0.37 17.83 -35.71
C ALA A 12 0.72 16.88 -35.20
N LEU A 13 1.54 16.41 -36.15
CA LEU A 13 2.86 15.81 -35.93
C LEU A 13 3.86 16.89 -35.46
N LEU A 14 4.73 16.55 -34.51
CA LEU A 14 6.08 17.11 -34.36
C LEU A 14 6.92 16.10 -33.52
N VAL A 15 7.74 15.23 -34.12
CA VAL A 15 9.16 15.37 -34.52
C VAL A 15 10.17 15.48 -33.34
N LEU A 16 10.91 14.36 -33.18
CA LEU A 16 12.25 14.09 -32.64
C LEU A 16 13.04 15.18 -31.88
N ALA A 17 13.64 14.74 -30.76
CA ALA A 17 15.07 14.96 -30.50
C ALA A 17 15.68 13.75 -29.76
N VAL A 18 16.60 13.07 -30.44
CA VAL A 18 17.53 12.07 -29.88
C VAL A 18 18.74 12.82 -29.34
N ALA A 19 19.12 12.58 -28.10
CA ALA A 19 20.45 12.89 -27.58
C ALA A 19 20.97 11.68 -26.80
N ALA A 20 21.69 10.81 -27.51
CA ALA A 20 22.55 9.81 -26.91
C ALA A 20 23.86 10.49 -26.53
N SER A 21 24.18 10.55 -25.24
CA SER A 21 25.52 10.86 -24.75
C SER A 21 26.15 9.58 -24.19
N ALA A 22 27.03 9.01 -25.00
CA ALA A 22 28.03 8.05 -24.58
C ALA A 22 29.19 8.75 -23.86
N GLY A 23 29.70 8.14 -22.79
CA GLY A 23 30.99 8.44 -22.15
C GLY A 23 31.32 7.28 -21.20
N CYS A 24 32.11 6.31 -21.65
CA CYS A 24 33.56 6.13 -21.36
C CYS A 24 33.82 5.85 -19.87
N SER A 25 33.86 4.58 -19.44
CA SER A 25 35.01 3.64 -19.48
C SER A 25 36.17 4.04 -18.55
N SER A 26 36.44 3.21 -17.54
CA SER A 26 37.79 2.78 -17.17
C SER A 26 37.70 1.52 -16.30
N ASP A 27 38.28 0.44 -16.84
CA ASP A 27 38.78 -0.75 -16.18
C ASP A 27 39.68 -0.43 -14.96
N ASP A 28 39.64 -1.30 -13.93
CA ASP A 28 40.82 -1.86 -13.22
C ASP A 28 40.30 -2.87 -12.17
N ASP A 29 40.38 -4.18 -12.43
CA ASP A 29 41.46 -5.10 -12.07
C ASP A 29 41.57 -5.43 -10.56
N GLY A 30 41.35 -6.71 -10.23
CA GLY A 30 41.72 -7.27 -8.92
C GLY A 30 40.83 -8.40 -8.40
N PRO A 31 41.24 -9.67 -8.53
CA PRO A 31 40.53 -10.84 -7.99
C PRO A 31 41.02 -11.17 -6.57
N ASP A 32 40.11 -11.36 -5.62
CA ASP A 32 40.42 -12.01 -4.33
C ASP A 32 39.21 -12.85 -3.86
N GLU A 33 39.13 -14.06 -4.39
CA GLU A 33 38.72 -15.26 -3.63
C GLU A 33 40.00 -16.08 -3.39
N PRO A 34 40.12 -16.97 -2.37
CA PRO A 34 39.05 -17.56 -1.56
C PRO A 34 39.35 -17.67 -0.05
N ALA A 35 38.32 -17.88 0.77
CA ALA A 35 38.50 -18.62 2.03
C ALA A 35 37.27 -19.45 2.37
N SER A 36 37.21 -20.63 1.75
CA SER A 36 36.49 -21.80 2.26
C SER A 36 36.72 -21.95 3.76
N SER A 37 35.64 -21.96 4.53
CA SER A 37 35.61 -22.58 5.85
C SER A 37 34.54 -23.67 5.84
N THR A 38 35.05 -24.90 5.71
CA THR A 38 34.36 -26.19 5.78
C THR A 38 33.53 -26.33 7.07
N PRO A 39 32.36 -27.02 7.02
CA PRO A 39 31.47 -27.22 8.15
C PRO A 39 32.06 -28.11 9.26
N SER A 40 31.66 -27.84 10.50
CA SER A 40 31.93 -28.69 11.66
C SER A 40 30.66 -29.48 12.05
N PRO A 41 30.67 -30.82 12.00
CA PRO A 41 29.54 -31.63 12.44
C PRO A 41 29.62 -32.08 13.93
N SER A 42 28.45 -32.05 14.58
CA SER A 42 27.96 -32.97 15.64
C SER A 42 28.57 -32.89 17.06
N PRO A 43 27.76 -33.03 18.14
CA PRO A 43 27.02 -34.27 18.40
C PRO A 43 25.55 -34.14 18.81
N THR A 44 24.81 -35.16 18.37
CA THR A 44 23.52 -35.65 18.87
C THR A 44 23.55 -35.93 20.37
N THR A 45 22.58 -35.39 21.11
CA THR A 45 22.11 -35.97 22.37
C THR A 45 20.58 -36.02 22.36
N SER A 46 20.09 -37.23 22.12
CA SER A 46 18.74 -37.66 22.46
C SER A 46 18.71 -38.11 23.91
N PRO A 47 17.76 -37.61 24.72
CA PRO A 47 17.12 -38.47 25.70
C PRO A 47 15.59 -38.48 25.53
N THR A 48 15.09 -39.67 25.21
CA THR A 48 14.00 -40.44 25.83
C THR A 48 12.74 -39.72 26.37
N PRO A 49 11.53 -40.22 26.02
CA PRO A 49 10.24 -39.63 26.39
C PRO A 49 9.80 -40.03 27.81
N ALA A 50 9.11 -39.13 28.51
CA ALA A 50 8.41 -39.42 29.76
C ALA A 50 6.98 -38.82 29.75
N ASP A 51 6.01 -39.73 29.76
CA ASP A 51 4.69 -39.71 30.37
C ASP A 51 3.82 -38.44 30.38
N ARG A 52 2.81 -38.48 29.49
CA ARG A 52 1.37 -38.55 29.81
C ARG A 52 0.93 -37.86 31.12
N ALA A 53 0.43 -36.63 31.00
CA ALA A 53 -0.61 -36.10 31.87
C ALA A 53 -1.83 -35.75 31.02
N THR A 54 -2.86 -36.59 31.13
CA THR A 54 -4.22 -36.28 30.68
C THR A 54 -4.82 -35.26 31.63
N THR A 55 -5.08 -34.04 31.15
CA THR A 55 -5.97 -33.10 31.85
C THR A 55 -7.14 -32.84 30.91
N ASP A 56 -8.30 -33.37 31.29
CA ASP A 56 -9.60 -33.00 30.73
C ASP A 56 -9.83 -31.49 30.97
N ALA A 57 -9.99 -30.74 29.89
CA ALA A 57 -10.64 -29.43 29.92
C ALA A 57 -11.75 -29.41 28.87
N THR A 58 -12.92 -29.80 29.36
CA THR A 58 -14.23 -29.68 28.73
C THR A 58 -14.52 -28.22 28.37
N THR A 59 -14.83 -28.01 27.09
CA THR A 59 -15.82 -27.09 26.50
C THR A 59 -15.75 -25.60 26.83
N THR A 60 -15.30 -24.87 25.80
CA THR A 60 -15.96 -23.73 25.14
C THR A 60 -16.78 -22.80 26.03
N ASP A 61 -16.23 -21.61 26.29
CA ASP A 61 -17.00 -20.38 26.20
C ASP A 61 -16.21 -19.39 25.35
N GLY A 62 -16.88 -18.89 24.31
CA GLY A 62 -16.32 -17.94 23.37
C GLY A 62 -16.09 -16.59 24.06
N THR A 63 -14.88 -16.08 23.92
CA THR A 63 -14.64 -14.65 23.74
C THR A 63 -13.33 -14.59 22.97
N THR A 64 -13.43 -14.28 21.68
CA THR A 64 -12.29 -13.79 20.91
C THR A 64 -11.83 -12.53 21.63
N THR A 65 -10.78 -12.64 22.42
CA THR A 65 -10.11 -11.47 22.99
C THR A 65 -9.40 -10.82 21.82
N ASP A 66 -10.08 -9.86 21.20
CA ASP A 66 -9.42 -8.87 20.35
C ASP A 66 -8.24 -8.33 21.17
N GLY A 67 -7.03 -8.54 20.64
CA GLY A 67 -5.83 -7.95 21.17
C GLY A 67 -5.99 -6.45 21.10
N ALA A 68 -6.46 -5.86 22.20
CA ALA A 68 -6.54 -4.43 22.38
C ALA A 68 -5.11 -3.88 22.37
N THR A 69 -4.65 -3.47 21.18
CA THR A 69 -3.51 -2.58 21.03
C THR A 69 -3.81 -1.34 21.88
N THR A 70 -2.97 -1.14 22.88
CA THR A 70 -3.11 -0.14 23.93
C THR A 70 -3.12 1.28 23.37
N GLY A 71 -4.21 2.01 23.60
CA GLY A 71 -4.18 3.46 23.83
C GLY A 71 -4.41 4.40 22.64
N GLN A 72 -4.41 3.94 21.39
CA GLN A 72 -4.71 4.82 20.26
C GLN A 72 -6.23 4.88 19.97
N PRO A 73 -6.77 6.05 19.60
CA PRO A 73 -8.16 6.18 19.16
C PRO A 73 -8.43 5.26 17.97
N ALA A 74 -9.57 4.56 17.99
CA ALA A 74 -10.05 3.82 16.84
C ALA A 74 -10.33 4.79 15.68
N LEU A 75 -9.96 4.39 14.46
CA LEU A 75 -10.31 5.16 13.27
C LEU A 75 -11.82 5.10 13.01
N PRO A 76 -12.40 6.13 12.37
CA PRO A 76 -13.79 6.09 11.94
C PRO A 76 -14.03 4.92 10.97
N ALA A 77 -15.23 4.34 11.05
CA ALA A 77 -15.68 3.31 10.10
C ALA A 77 -15.96 3.95 8.73
N LEU A 78 -14.92 4.02 7.90
CA LEU A 78 -14.97 4.57 6.55
C LEU A 78 -14.93 3.43 5.52
N VAL A 79 -15.44 3.70 4.32
CA VAL A 79 -15.36 2.77 3.20
C VAL A 79 -14.28 3.24 2.23
N ILE A 80 -13.29 2.39 1.97
CA ILE A 80 -12.23 2.58 0.97
C ILE A 80 -12.75 2.10 -0.39
N ARG A 81 -12.58 2.94 -1.41
CA ARG A 81 -12.94 2.67 -2.81
C ARG A 81 -11.81 3.13 -3.72
N PRO A 82 -11.74 2.67 -4.98
CA PRO A 82 -10.82 3.25 -5.95
C PRO A 82 -10.90 4.79 -5.95
N GLY A 83 -9.76 5.43 -5.64
CA GLY A 83 -9.64 6.89 -5.58
C GLY A 83 -10.38 7.59 -4.42
N ALA A 84 -10.90 6.88 -3.41
CA ALA A 84 -11.64 7.49 -2.31
C ALA A 84 -11.53 6.75 -0.97
N ILE A 85 -11.62 7.50 0.14
CA ILE A 85 -11.84 6.97 1.49
C ILE A 85 -12.97 7.79 2.11
N GLY A 86 -14.12 7.15 2.38
CA GLY A 86 -15.32 7.87 2.81
C GLY A 86 -15.77 8.89 1.74
N ASP A 87 -15.90 10.15 2.15
CA ASP A 87 -16.25 11.27 1.26
C ASP A 87 -15.02 11.97 0.65
N ALA A 88 -13.82 11.68 1.15
CA ALA A 88 -12.56 12.18 0.58
C ALA A 88 -12.25 11.49 -0.74
N ARG A 89 -11.80 12.25 -1.74
CA ARG A 89 -11.50 11.74 -3.07
C ARG A 89 -10.22 12.32 -3.62
N VAL A 90 -9.48 11.50 -4.35
CA VAL A 90 -8.38 11.94 -5.20
C VAL A 90 -8.91 12.91 -6.25
N GLY A 91 -8.14 13.95 -6.54
CA GLY A 91 -8.50 15.06 -7.42
C GLY A 91 -9.25 16.21 -6.75
N MET A 92 -9.62 16.10 -5.47
CA MET A 92 -10.19 17.24 -4.74
C MET A 92 -9.15 18.35 -4.56
N THR A 93 -9.49 19.55 -4.98
CA THR A 93 -8.72 20.78 -4.72
C THR A 93 -8.87 21.25 -3.28
N ARG A 94 -8.01 22.19 -2.85
CA ARG A 94 -8.07 22.81 -1.51
C ARG A 94 -9.44 23.30 -1.10
N ASP A 95 -10.11 24.04 -1.98
CA ASP A 95 -11.43 24.60 -1.66
C ASP A 95 -12.46 23.48 -1.47
N GLU A 96 -12.38 22.41 -2.27
CA GLU A 96 -13.30 21.27 -2.20
C GLU A 96 -13.09 20.47 -0.92
N TRP A 97 -11.85 20.04 -0.63
CA TRP A 97 -11.59 19.22 0.55
C TRP A 97 -11.76 20.03 1.85
N SER A 98 -11.46 21.34 1.84
CA SER A 98 -11.73 22.21 3.00
C SER A 98 -13.23 22.33 3.30
N ALA A 99 -14.07 22.40 2.26
CA ALA A 99 -15.52 22.49 2.40
C ALA A 99 -16.16 21.23 3.02
N THR A 100 -15.50 20.07 2.93
CA THR A 100 -15.97 18.83 3.57
C THR A 100 -15.92 18.89 5.10
N GLY A 101 -15.00 19.70 5.65
CA GLY A 101 -14.73 19.73 7.08
C GLY A 101 -14.10 18.46 7.65
N LEU A 102 -13.62 17.53 6.80
CA LEU A 102 -12.97 16.28 7.19
C LEU A 102 -11.51 16.48 7.63
N PHE A 103 -10.86 17.53 7.11
CA PHE A 103 -9.43 17.73 7.25
C PHE A 103 -9.07 18.87 8.21
N ALA A 104 -7.96 18.68 8.90
CA ALA A 104 -7.22 19.71 9.59
C ALA A 104 -6.07 20.21 8.69
N ASP A 105 -5.45 21.34 9.08
CA ASP A 105 -4.28 21.85 8.37
C ASP A 105 -3.16 20.80 8.36
N GLY A 106 -2.44 20.73 7.22
CA GLY A 106 -1.35 19.79 7.00
C GLY A 106 0.03 20.37 7.27
N ALA A 107 1.05 19.53 7.10
CA ALA A 107 2.43 19.93 7.03
C ALA A 107 2.92 19.93 5.57
N ALA A 108 3.68 20.95 5.18
CA ALA A 108 4.35 20.97 3.88
C ALA A 108 5.39 19.84 3.81
N ILE A 109 5.42 19.16 2.67
CA ILE A 109 6.40 18.13 2.31
C ILE A 109 7.11 18.54 1.00
N CYS A 110 8.05 17.72 0.52
CA CYS A 110 8.89 18.07 -0.63
C CYS A 110 8.10 18.56 -1.85
N GLU A 111 7.03 17.87 -2.24
CA GLU A 111 6.19 18.19 -3.39
C GLU A 111 4.70 18.22 -3.00
N GLY A 112 4.34 19.14 -2.10
CA GLY A 112 2.96 19.39 -1.69
C GLY A 112 2.75 19.38 -0.18
N GLU A 113 1.65 18.81 0.28
CA GLU A 113 1.31 18.75 1.70
C GLU A 113 0.78 17.38 2.13
N LEU A 114 1.16 17.00 3.36
CA LEU A 114 0.53 15.92 4.11
C LEU A 114 -0.58 16.53 4.98
N ILE A 115 -1.84 16.41 4.54
CA ILE A 115 -2.99 16.91 5.31
C ILE A 115 -3.55 15.83 6.24
N HIS A 116 -3.99 16.25 7.42
CA HIS A 116 -4.46 15.34 8.47
C HIS A 116 -5.98 15.25 8.50
N TRP A 117 -6.50 14.06 8.79
CA TRP A 117 -7.91 13.89 9.11
C TRP A 117 -8.20 14.50 10.49
N ARG A 118 -9.32 15.20 10.66
CA ARG A 118 -9.67 15.80 11.96
C ARG A 118 -9.84 14.75 13.06
N ASP A 119 -10.37 13.59 12.70
CA ASP A 119 -10.61 12.48 13.62
C ASP A 119 -9.36 11.59 13.81
N ASP A 120 -8.26 11.87 13.10
CA ASP A 120 -6.93 11.27 13.31
C ASP A 120 -5.87 12.38 13.32
N PRO A 121 -5.88 13.25 14.35
CA PRO A 121 -5.05 14.45 14.38
C PRO A 121 -3.54 14.17 14.42
N ASP A 122 -3.14 12.97 14.86
CA ASP A 122 -1.75 12.54 14.84
C ASP A 122 -1.30 12.07 13.44
N GLY A 123 -2.24 11.90 12.50
CA GLY A 123 -1.97 11.49 11.11
C GLY A 123 -1.32 10.11 10.99
N THR A 124 -1.51 9.24 11.99
CA THR A 124 -0.82 7.94 12.06
C THR A 124 -1.63 6.79 11.49
N GLY A 125 -2.95 6.95 11.38
CA GLY A 125 -3.86 5.93 10.86
C GLY A 125 -4.50 6.28 9.53
N LEU A 126 -4.73 7.56 9.25
CA LEU A 126 -5.22 8.07 7.99
C LEU A 126 -4.32 9.20 7.51
N ARG A 127 -3.87 9.13 6.26
CA ARG A 127 -3.12 10.23 5.65
C ARG A 127 -3.61 10.58 4.27
N VAL A 128 -3.35 11.82 3.91
CA VAL A 128 -3.75 12.40 2.64
C VAL A 128 -2.59 13.19 2.10
N LEU A 129 -2.19 12.83 0.89
CA LEU A 129 -1.18 13.53 0.12
C LEU A 129 -1.83 14.49 -0.84
N THR A 130 -1.16 15.61 -1.02
CA THR A 130 -1.51 16.58 -2.04
C THR A 130 -0.27 16.93 -2.87
N ASP A 131 -0.50 17.43 -4.09
CA ASP A 131 0.54 18.05 -4.91
C ASP A 131 0.82 19.51 -4.49
N GLU A 132 1.67 20.20 -5.24
CA GLU A 132 2.04 21.61 -5.02
C GLU A 132 0.84 22.57 -5.10
N ASP A 133 -0.21 22.21 -5.84
CA ASP A 133 -1.45 22.98 -5.98
C ASP A 133 -2.49 22.61 -4.89
N ALA A 134 -2.10 21.76 -3.94
CA ALA A 134 -2.92 21.22 -2.88
C ALA A 134 -4.15 20.42 -3.36
N THR A 135 -4.00 19.76 -4.50
CA THR A 135 -4.95 18.76 -5.00
C THR A 135 -4.62 17.41 -4.38
N ILE A 136 -5.61 16.70 -3.83
CA ILE A 136 -5.40 15.37 -3.26
C ILE A 136 -4.93 14.42 -4.37
N THR A 137 -3.77 13.80 -4.18
CA THR A 137 -3.20 12.80 -5.11
C THR A 137 -3.40 11.38 -4.61
N GLN A 138 -3.43 11.20 -3.29
CA GLN A 138 -3.51 9.88 -2.69
C GLN A 138 -4.06 9.94 -1.25
N LEU A 139 -4.80 8.91 -0.90
CA LEU A 139 -5.42 8.70 0.41
C LEU A 139 -4.99 7.33 0.91
N TRP A 140 -4.70 7.16 2.20
CA TRP A 140 -4.46 5.82 2.74
C TRP A 140 -4.86 5.62 4.18
N ALA A 141 -5.03 4.35 4.53
CA ALA A 141 -5.18 3.84 5.88
C ALA A 141 -3.98 2.97 6.26
N THR A 142 -3.41 3.21 7.43
CA THR A 142 -2.25 2.48 8.01
C THR A 142 -2.59 1.85 9.36
N ARG A 143 -3.85 1.96 9.80
CA ARG A 143 -4.39 1.30 10.98
C ARG A 143 -5.77 0.69 10.66
N PRO A 144 -6.21 -0.34 11.40
CA PRO A 144 -7.55 -0.91 11.23
C PRO A 144 -8.68 0.12 11.46
N GLY A 145 -9.82 -0.09 10.82
CA GLY A 145 -11.02 0.74 10.95
C GLY A 145 -11.75 0.96 9.62
N PRO A 146 -11.13 1.66 8.65
CA PRO A 146 -11.64 1.72 7.29
C PRO A 146 -11.57 0.34 6.61
N VAL A 147 -12.62 -0.01 5.88
CA VAL A 147 -12.72 -1.28 5.13
C VAL A 147 -12.93 -1.00 3.64
N THR A 148 -12.39 -1.83 2.76
CA THR A 148 -12.69 -1.78 1.32
C THR A 148 -14.15 -2.13 1.08
N ASP A 149 -14.79 -1.49 0.09
CA ASP A 149 -16.15 -1.86 -0.33
C ASP A 149 -16.22 -3.27 -0.95
N HIS A 150 -15.07 -3.78 -1.39
CA HIS A 150 -14.91 -5.12 -1.92
C HIS A 150 -14.13 -6.00 -0.96
N GLY A 151 -14.77 -7.07 -0.46
CA GLY A 151 -14.15 -8.07 0.41
C GLY A 151 -13.97 -7.65 1.87
N ASP A 152 -14.44 -6.45 2.27
CA ASP A 152 -14.32 -5.91 3.63
C ASP A 152 -12.87 -5.94 4.18
N LEU A 153 -11.89 -5.76 3.29
CA LEU A 153 -10.47 -5.79 3.65
C LEU A 153 -10.09 -4.52 4.42
N GLN A 154 -9.26 -4.68 5.42
CA GLN A 154 -8.70 -3.55 6.19
C GLN A 154 -7.23 -3.81 6.48
N VAL A 155 -6.54 -2.81 7.02
CA VAL A 155 -5.20 -3.01 7.58
C VAL A 155 -5.25 -4.15 8.61
N GLY A 156 -4.33 -5.09 8.49
CA GLY A 156 -4.28 -6.33 9.28
C GLY A 156 -5.02 -7.53 8.66
N SER A 157 -5.81 -7.36 7.60
CA SER A 157 -6.25 -8.49 6.75
C SER A 157 -5.04 -9.17 6.11
N THR A 158 -5.19 -10.42 5.67
CA THR A 158 -4.06 -11.21 5.12
C THR A 158 -4.00 -11.16 3.60
N TYR A 159 -2.84 -11.52 3.03
CA TYR A 159 -2.69 -11.71 1.59
C TYR A 159 -3.64 -12.78 1.04
N ALA A 160 -3.95 -13.84 1.80
CA ALA A 160 -4.97 -14.81 1.41
C ALA A 160 -6.37 -14.20 1.29
N ASP A 161 -6.76 -13.33 2.23
CA ASP A 161 -8.04 -12.60 2.17
C ASP A 161 -8.07 -11.70 0.94
N LEU A 162 -6.96 -11.02 0.65
CA LEU A 162 -6.80 -10.18 -0.52
C LEU A 162 -6.96 -10.98 -1.83
N VAL A 163 -6.27 -12.10 -1.98
CA VAL A 163 -6.38 -12.97 -3.17
C VAL A 163 -7.79 -13.56 -3.30
N ALA A 164 -8.45 -13.88 -2.19
CA ALA A 164 -9.82 -14.35 -2.20
C ALA A 164 -10.80 -13.26 -2.68
N ALA A 165 -10.59 -12.01 -2.26
CA ALA A 165 -11.36 -10.86 -2.72
C ALA A 165 -11.04 -10.52 -4.18
N PHE A 166 -9.78 -10.52 -4.58
CA PHE A 166 -9.29 -10.16 -5.90
C PHE A 166 -8.46 -11.31 -6.53
N PRO A 167 -9.11 -12.31 -7.17
CA PRO A 167 -8.43 -13.50 -7.68
C PRO A 167 -7.38 -13.25 -8.77
N THR A 168 -7.35 -12.05 -9.34
CA THR A 168 -6.42 -11.62 -10.38
C THR A 168 -5.59 -10.40 -9.95
N VAL A 169 -5.38 -10.23 -8.65
CA VAL A 169 -4.39 -9.29 -8.10
C VAL A 169 -3.01 -9.55 -8.72
N THR A 170 -2.20 -8.51 -8.90
CA THR A 170 -0.82 -8.66 -9.38
C THR A 170 0.01 -9.51 -8.42
N ASP A 171 1.10 -10.08 -8.94
CA ASP A 171 2.15 -10.62 -8.08
C ASP A 171 2.73 -9.51 -7.17
N PRO A 172 3.21 -9.83 -5.96
CA PRO A 172 3.92 -8.89 -5.11
C PRO A 172 5.18 -8.34 -5.78
N VAL A 173 5.41 -7.05 -5.60
CA VAL A 173 6.61 -6.34 -6.07
C VAL A 173 7.23 -5.61 -4.91
N ASP A 174 8.56 -5.67 -4.76
CA ASP A 174 9.26 -4.97 -3.68
C ASP A 174 8.95 -3.47 -3.71
N ASP A 175 8.60 -2.93 -2.55
CA ASP A 175 8.23 -1.52 -2.35
C ASP A 175 8.97 -0.93 -1.14
N GLY A 176 10.26 -1.31 -1.03
CA GLY A 176 11.21 -0.82 -0.03
C GLY A 176 10.89 -1.18 1.42
N PHE A 177 11.77 -0.79 2.34
CA PHE A 177 11.68 -1.07 3.79
C PHE A 177 11.24 -2.50 4.18
N ASP A 178 11.71 -3.51 3.44
CA ASP A 178 11.32 -4.91 3.62
C ASP A 178 9.80 -5.16 3.47
N GLN A 179 9.15 -4.39 2.59
CA GLN A 179 7.73 -4.47 2.26
C GLN A 179 7.53 -4.65 0.75
N SER A 180 6.32 -5.04 0.37
CA SER A 180 5.94 -5.25 -1.03
C SER A 180 4.55 -4.73 -1.31
N SER A 181 4.32 -4.30 -2.55
CA SER A 181 3.04 -3.80 -3.01
C SER A 181 2.37 -4.77 -3.96
N VAL A 182 1.04 -4.82 -3.86
CA VAL A 182 0.16 -5.56 -4.77
C VAL A 182 -1.02 -4.68 -5.17
N TYR A 183 -1.48 -4.89 -6.39
CA TYR A 183 -2.53 -4.09 -7.00
C TYR A 183 -3.62 -5.04 -7.51
N PRO A 184 -4.87 -4.89 -7.07
CA PRO A 184 -5.99 -5.53 -7.76
C PRO A 184 -5.95 -5.17 -9.24
N PRO A 185 -6.51 -6.01 -10.12
CA PRO A 185 -6.64 -5.66 -11.53
C PRO A 185 -7.37 -4.31 -11.62
N GLY A 186 -6.72 -3.31 -12.20
CA GLY A 186 -7.39 -2.08 -12.56
C GLY A 186 -8.52 -2.43 -13.53
N GLU A 187 -9.72 -1.94 -13.25
CA GLU A 187 -10.77 -1.82 -14.25
C GLU A 187 -10.09 -1.33 -15.55
N GLU A 188 -10.21 -2.09 -16.65
CA GLU A 188 -9.27 -2.25 -17.80
C GLU A 188 -8.76 -0.96 -18.52
N ASP A 189 -9.09 0.23 -18.02
CA ASP A 189 -9.05 1.51 -18.73
C ASP A 189 -8.04 2.53 -18.17
N GLY A 190 -7.29 2.20 -17.10
CA GLY A 190 -6.13 2.98 -16.64
C GLY A 190 -6.42 4.17 -15.70
N LEU A 191 -7.43 4.10 -14.84
CA LEU A 191 -7.73 5.09 -13.78
C LEU A 191 -8.29 4.37 -12.52
N PRO A 192 -8.61 5.12 -11.44
CA PRO A 192 -8.07 5.05 -10.06
C PRO A 192 -7.76 3.66 -9.47
N TYR A 193 -6.69 3.56 -8.68
CA TYR A 193 -6.26 2.29 -8.08
C TYR A 193 -6.58 2.18 -6.58
N LEU A 194 -6.84 0.94 -6.16
CA LEU A 194 -6.50 0.49 -4.83
C LEU A 194 -5.09 -0.10 -4.87
N ALA A 195 -4.29 0.16 -3.84
CA ALA A 195 -3.00 -0.47 -3.64
C ALA A 195 -2.92 -1.01 -2.21
N PHE A 196 -2.30 -2.17 -2.05
CA PHE A 196 -2.11 -2.80 -0.74
C PHE A 196 -0.62 -2.99 -0.52
N LEU A 197 -0.15 -2.49 0.62
CA LEU A 197 1.21 -2.72 1.09
C LEU A 197 1.19 -3.92 2.03
N LEU A 198 2.05 -4.90 1.76
CA LEU A 198 2.22 -6.12 2.52
C LEU A 198 3.45 -5.99 3.42
N ASP A 199 3.34 -6.48 4.66
CA ASP A 199 4.41 -6.42 5.67
C ASP A 199 5.46 -7.53 5.49
N ALA A 200 5.96 -7.68 4.26
CA ALA A 200 7.04 -8.59 3.89
C ALA A 200 7.62 -8.20 2.52
N PRO A 201 8.92 -8.48 2.25
CA PRO A 201 9.47 -8.35 0.90
C PRO A 201 8.80 -9.36 -0.05
N ALA A 202 8.84 -9.10 -1.36
CA ALA A 202 8.03 -9.83 -2.35
C ALA A 202 8.31 -11.34 -2.36
N GLU A 203 9.54 -11.76 -2.11
CA GLU A 203 9.95 -13.16 -2.06
C GLU A 203 9.46 -13.92 -0.82
N ASP A 204 9.12 -13.20 0.26
CA ASP A 204 8.66 -13.76 1.54
C ASP A 204 7.15 -13.64 1.74
N VAL A 205 6.42 -13.05 0.77
CA VAL A 205 4.96 -12.96 0.85
C VAL A 205 4.33 -14.35 0.90
N ALA A 206 3.65 -14.61 2.00
CA ALA A 206 2.91 -15.83 2.28
C ALA A 206 1.42 -15.50 2.43
N ALA A 207 0.59 -16.55 2.49
CA ALA A 207 -0.86 -16.44 2.64
C ALA A 207 -1.28 -15.64 3.88
N ASP A 208 -0.52 -15.74 4.97
CA ASP A 208 -0.76 -15.06 6.25
C ASP A 208 -0.04 -13.72 6.39
N THR A 209 0.71 -13.28 5.38
CA THR A 209 1.34 -11.95 5.38
C THR A 209 0.27 -10.87 5.54
N PRO A 210 0.39 -9.98 6.54
CA PRO A 210 -0.62 -8.97 6.80
C PRO A 210 -0.49 -7.78 5.84
N ILE A 211 -1.63 -7.14 5.57
CA ILE A 211 -1.70 -5.86 4.90
C ILE A 211 -1.33 -4.77 5.90
N ALA A 212 -0.22 -4.08 5.67
CA ALA A 212 0.29 -2.98 6.49
C ALA A 212 -0.41 -1.64 6.19
N ALA A 213 -0.78 -1.42 4.92
CA ALA A 213 -1.46 -0.20 4.49
C ALA A 213 -2.36 -0.46 3.28
N ILE A 214 -3.41 0.36 3.16
CA ILE A 214 -4.30 0.38 1.99
C ILE A 214 -4.36 1.80 1.47
N ALA A 215 -4.01 1.99 0.20
CA ALA A 215 -4.06 3.29 -0.47
C ALA A 215 -5.13 3.32 -1.57
N ALA A 216 -5.73 4.48 -1.75
CA ALA A 216 -6.59 4.85 -2.85
C ALA A 216 -5.93 5.99 -3.64
N THR A 217 -5.70 5.78 -4.95
CA THR A 217 -4.97 6.70 -5.82
C THR A 217 -5.79 7.10 -7.05
N GLY A 218 -5.30 8.09 -7.80
CA GLY A 218 -5.96 8.65 -8.98
C GLY A 218 -5.57 8.03 -10.33
N GLY A 219 -4.90 6.88 -10.34
CA GLY A 219 -4.39 6.28 -11.58
C GLY A 219 -2.87 6.12 -11.64
N GLU A 220 -2.18 6.43 -10.54
CA GLU A 220 -0.75 6.19 -10.39
C GLU A 220 -0.50 5.15 -9.30
N PRO A 221 0.60 4.38 -9.36
CA PRO A 221 1.01 3.52 -8.26
C PRO A 221 1.11 4.29 -6.96
N ALA A 222 0.65 3.70 -5.86
CA ALA A 222 0.71 4.36 -4.57
C ALA A 222 2.17 4.54 -4.12
N TYR A 223 2.49 5.73 -3.60
CA TYR A 223 3.81 6.04 -3.07
C TYR A 223 3.82 5.85 -1.55
N PHE A 224 4.13 4.64 -1.05
CA PHE A 224 4.12 4.28 0.38
C PHE A 224 5.31 4.81 1.18
N GLN A 225 6.42 5.09 0.50
CA GLN A 225 7.68 5.47 1.10
C GLN A 225 7.85 6.98 0.99
N PHE A 226 7.45 7.76 1.99
CA PHE A 226 7.70 9.21 1.94
C PHE A 226 9.15 9.55 2.24
N ASP A 227 9.99 9.39 1.23
CA ASP A 227 11.40 9.70 1.35
C ASP A 227 11.63 11.13 0.86
N CYS A 228 11.74 12.03 1.83
CA CYS A 228 12.53 13.25 1.75
C CYS A 228 13.83 12.97 2.56
#